data_AF-A0A292YCY1-F1
#
_entry.id   AF-A0A292YCY1-F1
#
_cell.length_a   1.000
_cell.length_b   1.000
_cell.length_c   1.000
_cell.angle_alpha   90.00
_cell.angle_beta   90.00
_cell.angle_gamma   90.00
#
_symmetry.space_group_name_H-M   'P 1'
#
loop_
_entity.id
_entity.type
_entity.pdbx_description
1 polymer ?
#
loop_
_entity_poly.entity_id
_entity_poly.type
_entity_poly.pdbx_seq_one_letter_code
_entity_poly.pdbx_strand_id
1 'polypeptide(L)' 'MFIELNDRVYINLNKITRIKIDEVQDGIRVRFYEGNDQVAKSQRFESVKEAKEWIKNKLLG' A
#
# COMPACT_ATOMS: atom_id res chain seq x y z
N MET A 1 6.37 -2.98 -13.03
CA MET A 1 4.91 -2.91 -13.25
C MET A 1 4.39 -1.72 -12.48
N PHE A 2 3.67 -0.81 -13.14
CA PHE A 2 3.05 0.33 -12.46
C PHE A 2 1.63 0.00 -12.06
N ILE A 3 1.26 0.34 -10.83
CA ILE A 3 -0.13 0.27 -10.36
C ILE A 3 -0.61 1.65 -9.94
N GLU A 4 -1.91 1.86 -10.02
CA GLU A 4 -2.54 3.04 -9.44
C GLU A 4 -2.76 2.84 -7.95
N LEU A 5 -2.23 3.76 -7.15
CA LEU A 5 -2.29 3.71 -5.69
C LEU A 5 -3.37 4.64 -5.14
N ASN A 6 -3.62 5.75 -5.84
CA ASN A 6 -4.76 6.66 -5.73
C ASN A 6 -4.84 7.51 -7.01
N ASP A 7 -5.86 8.37 -7.12
CA ASP A 7 -6.17 9.21 -8.28
C ASP A 7 -5.01 10.08 -8.81
N ARG A 8 -3.94 10.25 -8.03
CA ARG A 8 -2.81 11.14 -8.37
C ARG A 8 -1.47 10.43 -8.38
N VAL A 9 -1.40 9.14 -8.03
CA VAL A 9 -0.14 8.44 -7.78
C VAL A 9 -0.16 7.04 -8.36
N TYR A 10 0.81 6.78 -9.24
CA TYR A 10 1.20 5.44 -9.65
C TYR A 10 2.50 5.04 -8.97
N ILE A 11 2.65 3.76 -8.60
CA ILE A 11 3.87 3.22 -8.00
C ILE A 11 4.43 2.07 -8.83
N ASN A 12 5.76 2.01 -8.96
CA ASN A 12 6.44 0.90 -9.62
C ASN A 12 6.68 -0.23 -8.63
N LEU A 13 5.87 -1.28 -8.69
CA LEU A 13 5.98 -2.43 -7.78
C LEU A 13 7.29 -3.21 -7.91
N ASN A 14 8.00 -3.12 -9.04
CA ASN A 14 9.25 -3.85 -9.22
C ASN A 14 10.37 -3.33 -8.31
N LYS A 15 10.23 -2.11 -7.78
CA LYS A 15 11.21 -1.53 -6.85
C LYS A 15 10.85 -1.77 -5.39
N ILE A 16 9.61 -2.14 -5.10
CA ILE A 16 9.11 -2.28 -3.74
C ILE A 16 9.65 -3.57 -3.13
N THR A 17 10.37 -3.43 -2.03
CA THR A 17 10.97 -4.56 -1.32
C THR A 17 10.09 -5.05 -0.17
N ARG A 18 9.21 -4.18 0.37
CA ARG A 18 8.32 -4.53 1.47
C ARG A 18 7.03 -3.72 1.47
N ILE A 19 5.94 -4.40 1.81
CA ILE A 19 4.62 -3.81 2.04
C ILE A 19 4.23 -4.09 3.49
N LYS A 20 3.79 -3.06 4.21
CA LYS A 20 3.39 -3.15 5.63
C LYS A 20 1.99 -2.58 5.82
N ILE A 21 1.14 -3.29 6.55
CA ILE A 21 -0.14 -2.76 7.03
C ILE A 21 0.09 -2.21 8.42
N ASP A 22 -0.11 -0.91 8.60
CA ASP A 22 0.08 -0.20 9.85
C ASP A 22 -1.23 0.39 10.34
N GLU A 23 -1.47 0.26 11.63
CA GLU A 23 -2.47 1.04 12.34
C GLU A 23 -1.91 2.45 12.63
N VAL A 24 -2.69 3.46 12.32
CA VAL A 24 -2.42 4.87 12.60
C VAL A 24 -3.59 5.45 13.38
N GLN A 25 -3.41 6.61 14.00
CA GLN A 25 -4.43 7.24 14.86
C GLN A 25 -5.84 7.32 14.22
N ASP A 26 -5.93 7.42 12.89
CA ASP A 26 -7.19 7.58 12.14
C ASP A 26 -7.56 6.34 11.30
N GLY A 27 -7.10 5.15 11.67
CA GLY A 27 -7.42 3.89 10.99
C GLY A 27 -6.21 3.17 10.42
N ILE A 28 -6.36 2.47 9.30
CA ILE A 28 -5.31 1.57 8.79
C ILE A 28 -4.75 2.07 7.45
N ARG A 29 -3.44 1.90 7.24
CA ARG A 29 -2.76 2.23 5.99
C ARG A 29 -1.79 1.15 5.55
N VAL A 30 -1.68 1.00 4.24
CA VAL A 30 -0.63 0.20 3.61
C VAL A 30 0.53 1.12 3.26
N ARG A 31 1.73 0.80 3.75
CA ARG A 31 2.99 1.52 3.46
C ARG A 31 3.88 0.67 2.57
N PHE A 32 4.53 1.32 1.62
CA PHE A 32 5.41 0.69 0.64
C PHE A 32 6.83 1.19 0.86
N TYR A 33 7.79 0.26 0.84
CA TYR A 33 9.19 0.53 1.10
C TYR A 33 10.09 0.11 -0.06
N GLU A 34 11.09 0.93 -0.36
CA GLU A 34 12.26 0.57 -1.16
C GLU A 34 13.45 0.46 -0.20
N GLY A 35 13.87 -0.77 0.11
CA GLY A 35 14.79 -1.01 1.22
C GLY A 35 14.18 -0.62 2.57
N ASN A 36 14.81 0.35 3.25
CA ASN A 36 14.35 0.88 4.54
C ASN A 36 13.48 2.14 4.39
N ASP A 37 13.46 2.76 3.21
CA ASP A 37 12.80 4.04 2.99
C ASP A 37 11.34 3.83 2.61
N GLN A 38 10.44 4.51 3.32
CA GLN A 38 9.03 4.54 2.95
C GLN A 38 8.84 5.47 1.74
N VAL A 39 8.47 4.91 0.59
CA VAL A 39 8.32 5.67 -0.66
C VAL A 39 6.87 6.04 -0.97
N ALA A 40 5.89 5.31 -0.42
CA ALA A 40 4.47 5.58 -0.65
C ALA A 40 3.57 5.06 0.48
N LYS A 41 2.31 5.50 0.46
CA LYS A 41 1.24 5.02 1.34
C LYS A 41 -0.10 5.05 0.63
N SER A 42 -0.92 4.03 0.85
CA SER A 42 -2.28 3.92 0.32
C SER A 42 -3.23 4.97 0.91
N GLN A 43 -4.46 4.96 0.38
CA GLN A 43 -5.63 5.46 1.10
C GLN A 43 -5.77 4.82 2.50
N ARG A 44 -6.62 5.43 3.34
CA ARG A 44 -6.98 4.88 4.65
C ARG A 44 -8.01 3.75 4.46
N PHE A 45 -7.97 2.78 5.37
CA PHE A 45 -8.91 1.67 5.47
C PHE A 45 -9.51 1.64 6.88
N GLU A 46 -10.72 1.10 7.02
CA GLU A 46 -11.38 0.97 8.31
C GLU A 46 -10.87 -0.25 9.08
N SER A 47 -10.44 -1.30 8.37
CA SER A 47 -9.96 -2.54 8.99
C SER A 47 -8.74 -3.14 8.29
N VAL A 48 -8.01 -4.01 9.01
CA VAL A 48 -6.86 -4.76 8.45
C VAL A 48 -7.33 -5.67 7.33
N LYS A 49 -8.57 -6.18 7.45
CA LYS A 49 -9.19 -7.06 6.46
C LYS A 49 -9.37 -6.34 5.13
N GLU A 50 -9.94 -5.14 5.13
CA GLU A 50 -10.09 -4.31 3.92
C GLU A 50 -8.75 -4.00 3.27
N ALA A 51 -7.74 -3.64 4.07
CA ALA A 51 -6.39 -3.39 3.57
C ALA A 51 -5.79 -4.64 2.89
N LYS A 52 -5.99 -5.83 3.47
CA LYS A 52 -5.53 -7.11 2.89
C LYS A 52 -6.25 -7.45 1.58
N GLU A 53 -7.56 -7.27 1.52
CA GLU A 53 -8.35 -7.50 0.30
C GLU A 53 -7.93 -6.55 -0.81
N TRP A 54 -7.71 -5.27 -0.51
CA TRP A 54 -7.22 -4.29 -1.47
C TRP A 54 -5.84 -4.66 -2.02
N ILE A 55 -4.89 -5.06 -1.16
CA ILE A 55 -3.57 -5.55 -1.58
C ILE A 55 -3.74 -6.74 -2.53
N LYS A 56 -4.55 -7.74 -2.15
CA LYS A 56 -4.75 -8.93 -2.97
C LYS A 56 -5.30 -8.59 -4.35
N ASN A 57 -6.31 -7.73 -4.43
CA ASN A 57 -6.96 -7.38 -5.69
C ASN A 57 -6.12 -6.47 -6.59
N LYS A 58 -5.32 -5.56 -6.02
CA LYS A 58 -4.54 -4.57 -6.79
C LYS A 58 -3.12 -5.02 -7.11
N LEU A 59 -2.52 -5.89 -6.29
CA LEU A 59 -1.09 -6.20 -6.34
C LEU A 59 -0.79 -7.65 -6.70
N LEU A 60 -1.67 -8.58 -6.29
CA LEU A 60 -1.48 -10.02 -6.40
C LEU A 60 -2.55 -10.69 -7.27
N GLY A 61 -3.39 -9.87 -7.92
CA GLY A 61 -4.48 -10.30 -8.79
C GLY A 61 -3.99 -11.19 -9.93
#